data_AF-A0A7C4AMT1-F1
#
_entry.id   AF-A0A7C4AMT1-F1
#
_cell.length_a   1.000
_cell.length_b   1.000
_cell.length_c   1.000
_cell.angle_alpha   90.00
_cell.angle_beta   90.00
_cell.angle_gamma   90.00
#
_symmetry.space_group_name_H-M   'P 1'
#
loop_
_entity.id
_entity.type
_entity.pdbx_description
1 polymer ?
#
loop_
_entity_poly.entity_id
_entity_poly.type
_entity_poly.pdbx_seq_one_letter_code
_entity_poly.pdbx_strand_id
1 'polypeptide(L)' 'MELWHEKNRFESSAHRKAELRRFVNYYNTVRPHKGIDGMTPEEKLIAYFYPEKL' A
#
# COMPACT_ATOMS: atom_id res chain seq x y z
N MET A 1 -3.03 -15.44 5.17
CA MET A 1 -3.29 -13.99 5.29
C MET A 1 -4.38 -13.73 4.28
N GLU A 2 -5.63 -13.47 4.70
CA GLU A 2 -6.70 -13.15 3.75
C GLU A 2 -6.33 -11.83 3.06
N LEU A 3 -6.01 -11.90 1.77
CA LEU A 3 -5.56 -10.74 1.03
C LEU A 3 -6.76 -9.88 0.65
N TRP A 4 -6.55 -8.57 0.54
CA TRP A 4 -7.62 -7.61 0.26
C TRP A 4 -8.44 -7.94 -1.01
N HIS A 5 -7.81 -8.56 -2.01
CA HIS A 5 -8.48 -9.01 -3.24
C HIS A 5 -9.34 -10.27 -3.05
N GLU A 6 -9.14 -11.04 -1.99
CA GLU A 6 -9.93 -12.24 -1.68
C GLU A 6 -11.25 -11.86 -0.99
N LYS A 7 -11.30 -10.72 -0.28
CA LYS A 7 -12.48 -10.25 0.44
C LYS A 7 -13.41 -9.36 -0.39
N ASN A 8 -12.87 -8.67 -1.39
CA ASN A 8 -13.61 -7.67 -2.15
C ASN A 8 -14.06 -8.22 -3.50
N ARG A 9 -15.34 -8.57 -3.61
CA ARG A 9 -16.00 -8.74 -4.90
C ARG A 9 -16.35 -7.37 -5.45
N PHE A 10 -15.83 -7.03 -6.63
CA PHE A 10 -16.18 -5.78 -7.28
C PHE A 10 -17.62 -5.81 -7.79
N GLU A 11 -18.43 -4.88 -7.30
CA GLU A 11 -19.85 -4.77 -7.66
C GLU A 11 -20.08 -3.90 -8.89
N SER A 12 -19.12 -3.03 -9.22
CA SER A 12 -19.17 -2.16 -10.40
C SER A 12 -17.78 -1.63 -10.75
N SER A 13 -17.63 -1.07 -11.96
CA SER A 13 -16.41 -0.36 -12.38
C SER A 13 -16.05 0.80 -11.45
N ALA A 14 -17.06 1.53 -10.95
CA ALA A 14 -16.87 2.63 -10.02
C ALA A 14 -16.38 2.13 -8.65
N HIS A 15 -17.00 1.07 -8.12
CA HIS A 15 -16.58 0.42 -6.88
C HIS A 15 -15.14 -0.08 -6.99
N ARG A 16 -14.80 -0.81 -8.06
CA ARG A 16 -13.43 -1.28 -8.33
C ARG A 16 -12.41 -0.14 -8.33
N LYS A 17 -12.73 1.00 -8.95
CA LYS A 17 -11.81 2.16 -8.99
C LYS A 17 -11.60 2.77 -7.61
N ALA A 18 -12.64 2.84 -6.79
CA ALA A 18 -12.52 3.32 -5.41
C ALA A 18 -11.68 2.37 -4.56
N GLU A 19 -11.97 1.09 -4.64
CA GLU A 19 -11.28 0.03 -3.92
C GLU A 19 -9.79 -0.04 -4.30
N LEU A 20 -9.45 0.00 -5.58
CA LEU A 20 -8.05 -0.01 -6.00
C LEU A 20 -7.24 1.17 -5.43
N ARG A 21 -7.84 2.37 -5.36
CA ARG A 21 -7.17 3.52 -4.74
C ARG A 21 -6.90 3.31 -3.26
N ARG A 22 -7.88 2.74 -2.52
CA ARG A 22 -7.70 2.40 -1.09
C ARG A 22 -6.58 1.37 -0.92
N PHE A 23 -6.56 0.35 -1.77
CA PHE A 23 -5.51 -0.67 -1.74
C PHE A 23 -4.12 -0.07 -1.99
N VAL A 24 -3.96 0.76 -3.03
CA VAL A 24 -2.67 1.40 -3.34
C VAL A 24 -2.20 2.28 -2.19
N ASN A 25 -3.09 3.08 -1.59
CA ASN A 25 -2.74 3.89 -0.42
C ASN A 25 -2.29 3.02 0.75
N TYR A 26 -3.06 2.00 1.12
CA TYR A 26 -2.71 1.08 2.21
C TYR A 26 -1.36 0.37 1.95
N TYR A 27 -1.15 -0.14 0.73
CA TYR A 27 0.06 -0.87 0.37
C TYR A 27 1.32 0.01 0.46
N ASN A 28 1.20 1.27 0.04
CA ASN A 28 2.34 2.18 -0.06
C ASN A 28 2.64 2.96 1.24
N THR A 29 1.64 3.17 2.11
CA THR A 29 1.78 4.08 3.26
C THR A 29 1.51 3.44 4.62
N VAL A 30 0.95 2.22 4.66
CA VAL A 30 0.57 1.55 5.92
C VAL A 30 1.14 0.14 6.03
N ARG A 31 1.16 -0.64 4.94
CA ARG A 31 1.60 -2.04 4.99
C ARG A 31 3.13 -2.13 5.06
N PRO A 32 3.71 -2.74 6.10
CA PRO A 32 5.13 -3.03 6.14
C PRO A 32 5.48 -4.20 5.21
N HIS A 33 6.65 -4.16 4.56
CA HIS A 33 7.09 -5.22 3.65
C HIS A 33 8.43 -5.80 4.05
N LYS A 34 8.49 -7.13 4.18
CA LYS A 34 9.69 -7.86 4.57
C LYS A 34 10.89 -7.63 3.63
N GLY A 35 10.64 -7.41 2.34
CA GLY A 35 11.70 -7.19 1.33
C GLY A 35 12.39 -5.82 1.41
N ILE A 36 11.87 -4.90 2.23
CA ILE A 36 12.44 -3.57 2.49
C ILE A 36 12.53 -3.32 3.99
N ASP A 37 13.06 -4.30 4.72
CA ASP A 37 13.37 -4.20 6.15
C ASP A 37 12.16 -3.87 7.04
N GLY A 38 10.96 -4.25 6.60
CA GLY A 38 9.72 -3.96 7.32
C GLY A 38 9.20 -2.54 7.14
N MET A 39 9.83 -1.72 6.30
CA MET A 39 9.32 -0.40 5.94
C MET A 39 8.12 -0.50 5.01
N THR A 40 7.32 0.55 4.98
CA THR A 40 6.41 0.85 3.86
C THR A 40 7.22 1.35 2.66
N PRO A 41 6.69 1.24 1.42
CA PRO A 41 7.36 1.77 0.24
C PRO A 41 7.60 3.28 0.34
N GLU A 42 6.65 4.04 0.89
CA GLU A 42 6.81 5.47 1.13
C GLU A 42 7.98 5.77 2.07
N GLU A 43 8.05 5.12 3.23
CA GLU A 43 9.17 5.28 4.18
C GLU A 43 10.51 4.94 3.52
N LYS A 44 10.58 3.86 2.73
CA LYS A 44 11.82 3.47 2.05
C LYS A 44 12.26 4.52 1.04
N LEU A 45 11.31 5.13 0.31
CA LEU A 45 11.61 6.20 -0.64
C LEU A 45 12.02 7.49 0.08
N ILE A 46 11.38 7.83 1.20
CA ILE A 46 11.79 8.97 2.03
C ILE A 46 13.20 8.74 2.56
N ALA A 47 13.52 7.57 3.09
CA ALA A 47 14.87 7.23 3.57
C ALA A 47 15.93 7.33 2.47
N TYR A 48 15.57 6.99 1.23
CA TYR A 48 16.49 7.03 0.10
C TYR A 48 16.71 8.45 -0.47
N PHE A 49 15.63 9.22 -0.66
CA PHE A 49 15.71 10.55 -1.28
C PHE A 49 15.88 11.70 -0.28
N TYR A 50 15.48 11.51 0.98
CA TYR A 50 15.45 12.52 2.03
C TYR A 50 15.86 11.94 3.40
N PRO A 51 17.09 11.42 3.54
CA PRO A 51 17.55 10.74 4.76
C PRO A 51 17.52 11.63 6.01
N GLU A 52 17.53 12.96 5.85
CA GLU A 52 17.42 13.93 6.95
C GLU A 52 16.01 14.11 7.54
N LYS A 53 14.98 13.53 6.91
CA LYS A 53 13.58 13.69 7.29
C LYS A 53 13.01 12.53 8.13
N LEU A 54 13.84 11.56 8.49
CA LEU A 54 13.49 10.38 9.28
C LEU A 54 14.19 10.38 10.64
#